data_AF-F2SWB0-F1
#
_entry.id   AF-F2SWB0-F1
#
_cell.length_a   1.000
_cell.length_b   1.000
_cell.length_c   1.000
_cell.angle_alpha   90.00
_cell.angle_beta   90.00
_cell.angle_gamma   90.00
#
_symmetry.space_group_name_H-M   'P 1'
#
loop_
_entity.id
_entity.type
_entity.pdbx_description
1 polymer ?
#
loop_
_entity_poly.entity_id
_entity_poly.type
_entity_poly.pdbx_seq_one_letter_code
_entity_poly.pdbx_strand_id
1 'polypeptide(L)'
;MAAGALAALNRPFPQLPRVHALMKTTATKLEAVGHKFGLPVQASMIVLDFKAAGMPNAAVVNYCKEIGITVFPGGRLVFHYQMSTDAAERLVKAQSLVIQDAKTGALEYEAPGCLTL
;
A
#
# COMPACT_ATOMS: atom_id res chain seq x y z
N MET A 1 18.76 -20.91 15.59
CA MET A 1 18.78 -20.47 14.18
C MET A 1 18.07 -21.46 13.23
N ALA A 2 18.37 -22.77 13.27
CA ALA A 2 17.76 -23.76 12.36
C ALA A 2 16.21 -23.87 12.45
N ALA A 3 15.63 -23.78 13.65
CA ALA A 3 14.18 -23.88 13.83
C ALA A 3 13.38 -22.76 13.14
N GLY A 4 13.92 -21.53 13.10
CA GLY A 4 13.27 -20.39 12.42
C GLY A 4 13.28 -20.55 10.91
N ALA A 5 14.39 -21.02 10.34
CA ALA A 5 14.50 -21.29 8.91
C ALA A 5 13.54 -22.41 8.48
N LEU A 6 13.47 -23.50 9.25
CA LEU A 6 12.51 -24.59 8.99
C LEU A 6 11.05 -24.11 9.09
N ALA A 7 10.73 -23.31 10.11
CA ALA A 7 9.40 -22.72 10.25
C ALA A 7 9.04 -21.81 9.06
N ALA A 8 10.01 -21.06 8.52
CA ALA A 8 9.83 -20.23 7.34
C ALA A 8 9.58 -21.06 6.07
N LEU A 9 10.29 -22.18 5.90
CA LEU A 9 10.06 -23.08 4.77
C LEU A 9 8.69 -23.76 4.83
N ASN A 10 8.21 -24.10 6.02
CA ASN A 10 6.97 -24.86 6.18
C ASN A 10 5.70 -24.00 6.18
N ARG A 11 5.80 -22.72 6.57
CA ARG A 11 4.61 -21.88 6.79
C ARG A 11 4.47 -20.71 5.80
N PRO A 12 5.37 -19.71 5.76
CA PRO A 12 5.21 -18.59 4.83
C PRO A 12 5.56 -18.95 3.38
N PHE A 13 6.55 -19.81 3.13
CA PHE A 13 6.98 -20.12 1.76
C PHE A 13 5.86 -20.73 0.89
N PRO A 14 5.07 -21.71 1.37
CA PRO A 14 3.94 -22.24 0.59
C PRO A 14 2.80 -21.24 0.37
N GLN A 15 2.78 -20.13 1.12
CA GLN A 15 1.73 -19.10 1.03
C GLN A 15 2.03 -18.03 -0.02
N LEU A 16 3.23 -18.02 -0.61
CA LEU A 16 3.63 -17.02 -1.60
C LEU A 16 2.63 -16.89 -2.78
N PRO A 17 2.09 -17.98 -3.36
CA PRO A 17 1.08 -17.86 -4.42
C PRO A 17 -0.18 -17.10 -3.97
N ARG A 18 -0.66 -17.34 -2.74
CA ARG A 18 -1.81 -16.63 -2.15
C ARG A 18 -1.50 -15.14 -1.98
N VAL A 19 -0.30 -14.83 -1.49
CA VAL A 19 0.16 -13.44 -1.31
C VAL A 19 0.24 -12.72 -2.66
N HIS A 20 0.80 -13.37 -3.68
CA HIS A 20 0.90 -12.79 -5.02
C HIS A 20 -0.47 -12.57 -5.67
N ALA A 21 -1.40 -13.50 -5.48
CA ALA A 21 -2.78 -13.35 -5.95
C ALA A 21 -3.49 -12.16 -5.28
N LEU A 22 -3.40 -12.05 -3.95
CA LEU A 22 -3.99 -10.94 -3.20
C LEU A 22 -3.38 -9.59 -3.62
N MET A 23 -2.06 -9.55 -3.78
CA MET A 23 -1.34 -8.37 -4.27
C MET A 23 -1.86 -7.98 -5.66
N LYS A 24 -1.94 -8.92 -6.61
CA LYS A 24 -2.40 -8.65 -7.98
C LYS A 24 -3.84 -8.14 -8.01
N THR A 25 -4.75 -8.75 -7.25
CA THR A 25 -6.13 -8.27 -7.11
C THR A 25 -6.17 -6.86 -6.54
N THR A 26 -5.35 -6.58 -5.52
CA THR A 26 -5.29 -5.24 -4.92
C THR A 26 -4.74 -4.22 -5.90
N ALA A 27 -3.69 -4.56 -6.66
CA ALA A 27 -3.14 -3.70 -7.70
C ALA A 27 -4.20 -3.36 -8.76
N THR A 28 -4.94 -4.34 -9.28
CA THR A 28 -6.02 -4.10 -10.23
C THR A 28 -7.07 -3.13 -9.67
N LYS A 29 -7.42 -3.24 -8.39
CA LYS A 29 -8.35 -2.30 -7.74
C LYS A 29 -7.77 -0.90 -7.61
N LEU A 30 -6.50 -0.79 -7.23
CA LEU A 30 -5.80 0.51 -7.10
C LEU A 30 -5.65 1.22 -8.45
N GLU A 31 -5.39 0.47 -9.52
CA GLU A 31 -5.36 0.99 -10.88
C GLU A 31 -6.74 1.50 -11.31
N ALA A 32 -7.79 0.71 -11.06
CA ALA A 32 -9.17 1.08 -11.42
C ALA A 32 -9.66 2.37 -10.74
N VAL A 33 -9.19 2.68 -9.53
CA VAL A 33 -9.55 3.93 -8.83
C VAL A 33 -8.73 5.13 -9.33
N GLY A 34 -7.62 4.89 -10.04
CA GLY A 34 -6.85 5.93 -10.72
C GLY A 34 -5.40 6.08 -10.26
N HIS A 35 -4.85 5.14 -9.48
CA HIS A 35 -3.42 5.16 -9.19
C HIS A 35 -2.58 4.80 -10.42
N LYS A 36 -1.40 5.40 -10.49
CA LYS A 36 -0.32 4.97 -11.39
C LYS A 36 0.73 4.19 -10.60
N PHE A 37 1.35 3.21 -11.24
CA PHE A 37 2.45 2.47 -10.67
C PHE A 37 3.78 3.07 -11.10
N GLY A 38 4.68 3.30 -10.15
CA GLY A 38 6.04 3.76 -10.41
C GLY A 38 6.96 2.64 -10.91
N LEU A 39 6.59 1.37 -10.68
CA LEU A 39 7.31 0.18 -11.15
C LEU A 39 6.32 -0.93 -11.56
N PRO A 40 6.72 -1.87 -12.42
CA PRO A 40 5.88 -3.03 -12.74
C PRO A 40 5.46 -3.80 -11.48
N VAL A 41 4.18 -4.13 -11.40
CA VAL A 41 3.60 -4.90 -10.30
C VAL A 41 4.07 -6.35 -10.38
N GLN A 42 4.90 -6.79 -9.43
CA GLN A 42 5.50 -8.13 -9.45
C GLN A 42 5.61 -8.74 -8.04
N ALA A 43 5.48 -10.07 -7.97
CA ALA A 43 5.55 -10.88 -6.76
C ALA A 43 4.62 -10.40 -5.64
N SER A 44 5.15 -9.64 -4.67
CA SER A 44 4.42 -9.18 -3.48
C SER A 44 4.47 -7.67 -3.28
N MET A 45 4.89 -6.89 -4.28
CA MET A 45 5.09 -5.45 -4.14
C MET A 45 4.29 -4.61 -5.13
N ILE A 46 3.76 -3.50 -4.64
CA ILE A 46 3.14 -2.43 -5.44
C ILE A 46 3.88 -1.13 -5.09
N VAL A 47 4.31 -0.38 -6.10
CA VAL A 47 4.90 0.94 -5.90
C VAL A 47 3.99 1.96 -6.57
N LEU A 48 3.28 2.74 -5.75
CA LEU A 48 2.38 3.80 -6.21
C LEU A 48 3.17 5.08 -6.45
N ASP A 49 2.90 5.73 -7.57
CA ASP A 49 3.46 7.04 -7.88
C ASP A 49 2.51 8.15 -7.38
N PHE A 50 2.70 8.56 -6.12
CA PHE A 50 1.90 9.63 -5.52
C PHE A 50 2.18 10.99 -6.14
N LYS A 51 3.41 11.22 -6.63
CA LYS A 51 3.78 12.48 -7.29
C LYS A 51 3.05 12.64 -8.61
N ALA A 52 3.00 11.60 -9.44
CA ALA A 52 2.26 11.63 -10.71
C ALA A 52 0.74 11.74 -10.52
N ALA A 53 0.25 11.42 -9.32
CA ALA A 53 -1.16 11.56 -8.94
C ALA A 53 -1.44 12.86 -8.14
N GLY A 54 -0.44 13.72 -7.93
CA GLY A 54 -0.61 14.99 -7.23
C GLY A 54 -0.95 14.86 -5.73
N MET A 55 -0.66 13.71 -5.12
CA MET A 55 -1.01 13.44 -3.73
C MET A 55 0.19 13.66 -2.79
N PRO A 56 0.05 14.48 -1.73
CA PRO A 56 1.04 14.55 -0.67
C PRO A 56 1.16 13.22 0.08
N ASN A 57 2.40 12.80 0.39
CA ASN A 57 2.64 11.55 1.14
C ASN A 57 1.91 11.54 2.50
N ALA A 58 1.87 12.67 3.19
CA ALA A 58 1.24 12.79 4.51
C ALA A 58 -0.27 12.56 4.46
N ALA A 59 -0.95 13.08 3.41
CA ALA A 59 -2.37 12.87 3.22
C ALA A 59 -2.69 11.37 3.10
N VAL A 60 -1.93 10.64 2.28
CA VAL A 60 -2.11 9.18 2.12
C VAL A 60 -1.95 8.44 3.46
N VAL A 61 -0.93 8.80 4.25
CA VAL A 61 -0.71 8.20 5.58
C VAL A 61 -1.89 8.44 6.51
N ASN A 62 -2.43 9.67 6.53
CA ASN A 62 -3.57 10.03 7.38
C ASN A 62 -4.84 9.27 6.99
N TYR A 63 -5.17 9.22 5.69
CA TYR A 63 -6.31 8.46 5.16
C TYR A 63 -6.23 6.97 5.52
N CYS A 64 -5.04 6.37 5.41
CA CYS A 64 -4.83 4.98 5.83
C CYS A 64 -5.02 4.81 7.34
N LYS A 65 -4.50 5.75 8.15
CA LYS A 65 -4.59 5.70 9.61
C LYS A 65 -6.04 5.75 10.10
N GLU A 66 -6.89 6.60 9.52
CA GLU A 66 -8.30 6.74 9.90
C GLU A 66 -9.09 5.44 9.74
N ILE A 67 -8.73 4.64 8.75
CA ILE A 67 -9.32 3.32 8.53
C ILE A 67 -8.54 2.19 9.21
N GLY A 68 -7.62 2.51 10.13
CA GLY A 68 -6.85 1.55 10.93
C GLY A 68 -5.74 0.80 10.17
N ILE A 69 -5.21 1.37 9.09
CA ILE A 69 -4.06 0.84 8.34
C ILE A 69 -2.86 1.76 8.56
N THR A 70 -1.73 1.19 8.99
CA THR A 70 -0.47 1.94 9.09
C THR A 70 0.36 1.69 7.84
N VAL A 71 0.80 2.77 7.18
CA VAL A 71 1.68 2.73 6.01
C VAL A 71 2.88 3.66 6.22
N PHE A 72 3.98 3.34 5.55
CA PHE A 72 5.10 4.27 5.43
C PHE A 72 4.82 5.30 4.33
N PRO A 73 5.34 6.54 4.45
CA PRO A 73 5.32 7.48 3.34
C PRO A 73 6.15 6.93 2.17
N GLY A 74 5.76 7.22 0.93
CA GLY A 74 6.54 6.88 -0.28
C GLY A 74 5.94 5.78 -1.17
N GLY A 75 4.73 5.29 -0.88
CA GLY A 75 3.92 4.54 -1.86
C GLY A 75 4.33 3.09 -2.13
N ARG A 76 5.35 2.56 -1.44
CA ARG A 76 5.72 1.14 -1.53
C ARG A 76 4.89 0.30 -0.56
N LEU A 77 4.02 -0.54 -1.12
CA LEU A 77 3.20 -1.51 -0.42
C LEU A 77 3.79 -2.91 -0.60
N VAL A 78 4.00 -3.63 0.51
CA VAL A 78 4.55 -4.98 0.50
C VAL A 78 3.55 -5.94 1.15
N PHE A 79 3.15 -6.97 0.40
CA PHE A 79 2.23 -7.98 0.85
C PHE A 79 2.97 -9.11 1.53
N HIS A 80 2.50 -9.48 2.72
CA HIS A 80 3.05 -10.55 3.52
C HIS A 80 2.01 -11.66 3.74
N TYR A 81 2.46 -12.85 4.13
CA TYR A 81 1.56 -14.00 4.37
C TYR A 81 0.57 -13.78 5.52
N GLN A 82 0.81 -12.80 6.40
CA GLN A 82 -0.11 -12.40 7.46
C GLN A 82 -1.19 -11.42 6.97
N MET A 83 -1.09 -10.89 5.74
CA MET A 83 -2.08 -9.97 5.19
C MET A 83 -3.42 -10.71 5.00
N SER A 84 -4.46 -10.15 5.60
CA SER A 84 -5.85 -10.56 5.35
C SER A 84 -6.39 -9.88 4.10
N THR A 85 -7.47 -10.44 3.55
CA THR A 85 -8.25 -9.80 2.50
C THR A 85 -8.87 -8.49 3.00
N ASP A 86 -9.42 -8.47 4.22
CA ASP A 86 -9.99 -7.27 4.85
C ASP A 86 -9.00 -6.10 4.90
N ALA A 87 -7.75 -6.34 5.31
CA ALA A 87 -6.73 -5.30 5.35
C ALA A 87 -6.44 -4.71 3.95
N ALA A 88 -6.43 -5.57 2.92
CA ALA A 88 -6.26 -5.13 1.54
C ALA A 88 -7.46 -4.33 1.01
N GLU A 89 -8.70 -4.75 1.32
CA GLU A 89 -9.91 -4.00 0.95
C GLU A 89 -9.98 -2.64 1.65
N ARG A 90 -9.63 -2.60 2.94
CA ARG A 90 -9.52 -1.35 3.71
C ARG A 90 -8.50 -0.43 3.06
N LEU A 91 -7.30 -0.92 2.75
CA LEU A 91 -6.29 -0.14 2.05
C LEU A 91 -6.84 0.45 0.73
N VAL A 92 -7.51 -0.36 -0.10
CA VAL A 92 -8.16 0.13 -1.33
C VAL A 92 -9.18 1.23 -1.03
N LYS A 93 -9.96 1.10 0.04
CA LYS A 93 -10.94 2.12 0.46
C LYS A 93 -10.25 3.45 0.81
N ALA A 94 -9.19 3.45 1.63
CA ALA A 94 -8.44 4.69 1.93
C ALA A 94 -7.88 5.32 0.66
N GLN A 95 -7.29 4.50 -0.21
CA GLN A 95 -6.73 4.95 -1.48
C GLN A 95 -7.80 5.53 -2.44
N SER A 96 -9.02 5.00 -2.39
CA SER A 96 -10.14 5.55 -3.16
C SER A 96 -10.55 6.94 -2.65
N LEU A 97 -10.61 7.10 -1.32
CA LEU A 97 -10.97 8.37 -0.69
C LEU A 97 -9.93 9.46 -0.98
N VAL A 98 -8.63 9.16 -0.82
CA VAL A 98 -7.58 10.16 -1.09
C VAL A 98 -7.54 10.57 -2.57
N ILE A 99 -7.81 9.65 -3.51
CA ILE A 99 -7.93 10.01 -4.94
C ILE A 99 -9.16 10.89 -5.21
N GLN A 100 -10.29 10.60 -4.56
CA GLN A 100 -11.50 11.40 -4.72
C GLN A 100 -11.24 12.85 -4.28
N ASP A 101 -10.59 13.03 -3.13
CA ASP A 101 -10.26 14.35 -2.60
C ASP A 101 -9.14 15.05 -3.39
N ALA A 102 -8.20 14.28 -3.95
CA ALA A 102 -7.20 14.82 -4.88
C ALA A 102 -7.86 15.47 -6.10
N LYS A 103 -8.93 14.85 -6.62
CA LYS A 103 -9.65 15.35 -7.81
C LYS A 103 -10.48 16.59 -7.51
N THR A 104 -10.93 16.78 -6.26
CA THR A 104 -11.69 17.97 -5.85
C THR A 104 -10.80 19.10 -5.31
N GLY A 105 -9.49 18.86 -5.18
CA GLY A 105 -8.54 19.82 -4.62
C GLY A 105 -8.63 19.96 -3.10
N ALA A 106 -9.23 18.99 -2.41
CA ALA A 106 -9.47 19.01 -0.96
C ALA A 106 -8.28 18.51 -0.12
N LEU A 107 -7.18 18.07 -0.77
CA LEU A 107 -6.00 17.63 -0.04
C LEU A 107 -5.25 18.83 0.54
N GLU A 108 -5.32 18.99 1.86
CA GLU A 108 -4.49 19.97 2.57
C GLU A 108 -3.00 19.60 2.43
N TYR A 109 -2.19 20.58 2.03
CA TYR A 109 -0.75 20.42 1.91
C TYR A 109 -0.10 20.75 3.26
N GLU A 110 0.29 19.74 4.02
CA GLU A 110 1.25 19.94 5.10
C GLU A 110 2.66 19.98 4.47
N ALA A 111 3.32 21.14 4.56
CA ALA A 111 4.69 21.29 4.10
C ALA A 111 5.57 20.23 4.79
N PRO A 112 6.54 19.59 4.08
CA PRO A 112 7.40 18.60 4.70
C PRO A 112 8.15 19.26 5.86
N GLY A 113 7.76 18.89 7.08
CA GLY A 113 8.48 19.29 8.29
C GLY A 113 9.94 18.88 8.13
N CYS A 114 10.82 19.86 8.26
CA CYS A 114 12.26 19.67 8.32
C CYS A 114 12.55 18.60 9.38
N LEU A 115 12.90 17.38 8.95
CA LEU A 115 13.52 16.39 9.81
C LEU A 115 14.93 16.91 10.12
N THR A 116 15.06 17.71 11.17
CA THR A 116 16.35 17.88 11.84
C THR A 116 16.71 16.54 12.44
N LEU A 117 17.73 15.91 11.85
CA LEU A 117 18.51 14.82 12.43
C LEU A 117 19.14 15.25 13.76
#